data_AF-A0A4Q7YVY3-F1
#
_entry.id   AF-A0A4Q7YVY3-F1
#
_cell.length_a   1.000
_cell.length_b   1.000
_cell.length_c   1.000
_cell.angle_alpha   90.00
_cell.angle_beta   90.00
_cell.angle_gamma   90.00
#
_symmetry.space_group_name_H-M   'P 1'
#
loop_
_entity.id
_entity.type
_entity.pdbx_description
1 polymer ?
#
loop_
_entity_poly.entity_id
_entity_poly.type
_entity_poly.pdbx_seq_one_letter_code
_entity_poly.pdbx_strand_id
1 'polypeptide(L)'
;MSQLRLRIFDGSRQLFSAPKKFLVRIVDGNQKQHIWAEYASNDITFSLPFFDNLGDNYSVLVSTDGYKQAGIFPVKLSNAYVRTLDVMLVSTTPGFSFVNARWETVRSKYPFLASDVENAAGKARYETLLDTSERSLACFLNLAAAMEEIPLSQGTPLSYIKQLRWDQDFKPAQDRFFSWCDRQLIDQVRIGTSMGQFCEEPAPGLLHPGATHSWKQERFGEANVQLTFHEGDVQVIGGTECVTLEVDIDYYRDPLAHAILEVVPNGLTHALTDPVEVYVLRWMAGQMAGVPEFAPLYTVTN
;
A
#
# COMPACT_ATOMS: atom_id res chain seq x y z
N MET A 1 9.65 5.51 -32.74
CA MET A 1 8.51 5.94 -31.91
C MET A 1 8.28 4.89 -30.85
N SER A 2 7.92 5.30 -29.65
CA SER A 2 7.43 4.46 -28.57
C SER A 2 5.92 4.61 -28.43
N GLN A 3 5.25 3.65 -27.78
CA GLN A 3 3.81 3.70 -27.53
C GLN A 3 3.49 3.54 -26.05
N LEU A 4 2.63 4.42 -25.54
CA LEU A 4 2.12 4.40 -24.17
C LEU A 4 0.59 4.31 -24.22
N ARG A 5 0.02 3.26 -23.63
CA ARG A 5 -1.42 3.17 -23.33
C ARG A 5 -1.64 3.56 -21.87
N LEU A 6 -2.25 4.71 -21.65
CA LEU A 6 -2.66 5.21 -20.33
C LEU A 6 -4.10 4.76 -20.05
N ARG A 7 -4.30 4.09 -18.93
CA ARG A 7 -5.62 3.73 -18.40
C ARG A 7 -5.86 4.41 -17.05
N ILE A 8 -7.02 5.03 -16.89
CA ILE A 8 -7.36 5.85 -15.73
C ILE A 8 -8.46 5.14 -14.94
N PHE A 9 -8.14 4.83 -13.69
CA PHE A 9 -8.97 4.08 -12.76
C PHE A 9 -9.49 4.98 -11.63
N ASP A 10 -10.61 4.59 -11.02
CA ASP A 10 -11.11 5.20 -9.80
C ASP A 10 -10.77 4.38 -8.55
N GLY A 11 -11.15 4.89 -7.38
CA GLY A 11 -10.92 4.24 -6.08
C GLY A 11 -11.54 2.85 -5.92
N SER A 12 -12.44 2.44 -6.81
CA SER A 12 -13.03 1.09 -6.84
C SER A 12 -12.19 0.07 -7.62
N ARG A 13 -11.02 0.49 -8.13
CA ARG A 13 -10.16 -0.30 -9.03
C ARG A 13 -10.84 -0.63 -10.36
N GLN A 14 -11.81 0.17 -10.76
CA GLN A 14 -12.46 0.07 -12.08
C GLN A 14 -12.00 1.22 -12.97
N LEU A 15 -12.05 1.02 -14.29
CA LEU A 15 -11.87 2.12 -15.22
C LEU A 15 -12.90 3.20 -14.93
N PHE A 16 -12.41 4.43 -14.83
CA PHE A 16 -13.20 5.56 -14.39
C PHE A 16 -14.45 5.74 -15.28
N SER A 17 -15.67 5.60 -14.75
CA SER A 17 -16.89 5.70 -15.57
C SER A 17 -17.06 7.11 -16.18
N ALA A 18 -17.25 7.23 -17.50
CA ALA A 18 -17.34 8.52 -18.23
C ALA A 18 -18.58 9.36 -17.85
N PRO A 19 -18.59 10.72 -17.98
CA PRO A 19 -17.55 11.60 -18.54
C PRO A 19 -16.82 12.47 -17.48
N LYS A 20 -15.49 12.53 -17.61
CA LYS A 20 -14.62 13.52 -16.96
C LYS A 20 -13.61 14.06 -17.98
N LYS A 21 -13.00 15.21 -17.67
CA LYS A 21 -11.91 15.79 -18.44
C LYS A 21 -10.61 15.51 -17.70
N PHE A 22 -9.84 14.56 -18.22
CA PHE A 22 -8.53 14.23 -17.66
C PHE A 22 -7.48 15.11 -18.29
N LEU A 23 -6.89 16.01 -17.51
CA LEU A 23 -5.67 16.71 -17.92
C LEU A 23 -4.51 15.72 -17.81
N VAL A 24 -3.90 15.40 -18.95
CA VAL A 24 -2.73 14.54 -19.04
C VAL A 24 -1.52 15.39 -19.37
N ARG A 25 -0.44 15.20 -18.59
CA ARG A 25 0.86 15.79 -18.85
C ARG A 25 1.91 14.69 -19.02
N ILE A 26 2.65 14.73 -20.13
CA ILE A 26 3.74 13.79 -20.43
C ILE A 26 5.01 14.55 -20.77
N VAL A 27 6.08 14.28 -20.02
CA VAL A 27 7.42 14.88 -20.17
C VAL A 27 8.43 13.75 -20.36
N ASP A 28 9.33 13.87 -21.33
CA ASP A 28 10.39 12.88 -21.54
C ASP A 28 11.56 13.05 -20.56
N GLY A 29 12.50 12.10 -20.55
CA GLY A 29 13.67 12.16 -19.67
C GLY A 29 14.62 13.32 -19.97
N ASN A 30 14.49 13.95 -21.16
CA ASN A 30 15.20 15.16 -21.55
C ASN A 30 14.47 16.45 -21.11
N GLN A 31 13.44 16.33 -20.28
CA GLN A 31 12.60 17.42 -19.77
C GLN A 31 11.78 18.14 -20.84
N LYS A 32 11.57 17.53 -22.01
CA LYS A 32 10.70 18.07 -23.05
C LYS A 32 9.26 17.59 -22.84
N GLN A 33 8.34 18.55 -22.76
CA GLN A 33 6.91 18.27 -22.72
C GLN A 33 6.41 17.87 -24.11
N HIS A 34 5.73 16.71 -24.17
CA HIS A 34 5.09 16.21 -25.39
C HIS A 34 3.57 16.34 -25.33
N ILE A 35 2.99 16.13 -24.14
CA ILE A 35 1.54 16.23 -23.93
C ILE A 35 1.25 17.19 -22.77
N TRP A 36 0.27 18.06 -22.99
CA TRP A 36 -0.44 18.86 -22.00
C TRP A 36 -1.82 19.16 -22.57
N ALA A 37 -2.78 18.27 -22.33
CA ALA A 37 -4.10 18.38 -22.94
C ALA A 37 -5.16 17.64 -22.12
N GLU A 38 -6.42 18.06 -22.28
CA GLU A 38 -7.57 17.37 -21.73
C GLU A 38 -8.03 16.24 -22.65
N TYR A 39 -8.40 15.11 -22.06
CA TYR A 39 -8.97 13.96 -22.73
C TYR A 39 -10.28 13.55 -22.06
N ALA A 40 -11.28 13.17 -22.87
CA ALA A 40 -12.56 12.65 -22.37
C ALA A 40 -12.57 11.12 -22.20
N SER A 41 -11.53 10.43 -22.71
CA SER A 41 -11.37 8.98 -22.59
C SER A 41 -10.55 8.63 -21.36
N ASN A 42 -10.89 7.52 -20.70
CA ASN A 42 -10.12 6.92 -19.62
C ASN A 42 -9.09 5.89 -20.12
N ASP A 43 -9.08 5.57 -21.41
CA ASP A 43 -8.13 4.69 -22.08
C ASP A 43 -7.59 5.40 -23.32
N ILE A 44 -6.32 5.79 -23.28
CA ILE A 44 -5.69 6.69 -24.25
C ILE A 44 -4.37 6.10 -24.70
N THR A 45 -4.15 6.01 -26.01
CA THR A 45 -2.84 5.60 -26.55
C THR A 45 -2.10 6.78 -27.16
N PHE A 46 -0.86 6.98 -26.72
CA PHE A 46 0.05 8.02 -27.19
C PHE A 46 1.19 7.42 -28.02
N SER A 47 1.57 8.11 -29.09
CA SER A 47 2.83 7.86 -29.81
C SER A 47 3.84 8.93 -29.42
N LEU A 48 4.92 8.51 -28.77
CA LEU A 48 5.94 9.39 -28.21
C LEU A 48 7.29 9.15 -28.90
N PRO A 49 8.24 10.10 -28.83
CA PRO A 49 9.60 9.85 -29.30
C PRO A 49 10.26 8.65 -28.61
N PHE A 50 11.29 8.11 -29.25
CA PHE A 50 12.13 7.07 -28.69
C PHE A 50 13.58 7.44 -28.97
N PHE A 51 14.42 7.43 -27.93
CA PHE A 51 15.78 7.98 -27.96
C PHE A 51 16.88 6.94 -27.73
N ASP A 52 16.51 5.74 -27.27
CA ASP A 52 17.42 4.67 -26.83
C ASP A 52 18.42 5.14 -25.75
N ASN A 53 17.94 5.97 -24.82
CA ASN A 53 18.74 6.54 -23.72
C ASN A 53 17.84 6.98 -22.54
N LEU A 54 18.38 7.78 -21.60
CA LEU A 54 17.61 8.27 -20.44
C LEU A 54 16.40 9.12 -20.82
N GLY A 55 16.35 9.66 -22.04
CA GLY A 55 15.19 10.35 -22.61
C GLY A 55 13.93 9.48 -22.66
N ASP A 56 14.06 8.15 -22.66
CA ASP A 56 12.93 7.22 -22.66
C ASP A 56 12.30 6.99 -21.28
N ASN A 57 12.80 7.64 -20.24
CA ASN A 57 12.21 7.64 -18.90
C ASN A 57 11.20 8.79 -18.78
N TYR A 58 9.94 8.52 -19.11
CA TYR A 58 8.90 9.54 -19.11
C TYR A 58 8.30 9.79 -17.72
N SER A 59 7.91 11.03 -17.45
CA SER A 59 6.97 11.39 -16.38
C SER A 59 5.57 11.48 -16.98
N VAL A 60 4.60 10.78 -16.38
CA VAL A 60 3.19 10.86 -16.77
C VAL A 60 2.37 11.28 -15.55
N LEU A 61 1.63 12.38 -15.68
CA LEU A 61 0.77 12.92 -14.63
C LEU A 61 -0.65 13.06 -15.15
N VAL A 62 -1.64 12.69 -14.33
CA VAL A 62 -3.06 12.78 -14.64
C VAL A 62 -3.77 13.55 -13.53
N SER A 63 -4.64 14.48 -13.90
CA SER A 63 -5.53 15.18 -12.96
C SER A 63 -6.93 15.37 -13.55
N THR A 64 -7.93 15.52 -12.68
CA THR A 64 -9.30 15.88 -13.04
C THR A 64 -9.97 16.58 -11.85
N ASP A 65 -10.94 17.45 -12.12
CA ASP A 65 -11.64 18.22 -11.08
C ASP A 65 -12.33 17.31 -10.04
N GLY A 66 -12.07 17.62 -8.76
CA GLY A 66 -12.62 16.91 -7.60
C GLY A 66 -11.81 15.68 -7.15
N TYR A 67 -10.65 15.44 -7.76
CA TYR A 67 -9.81 14.27 -7.48
C TYR A 67 -8.37 14.71 -7.16
N LYS A 68 -7.69 13.93 -6.32
CA LYS A 68 -6.24 14.03 -6.15
C LYS A 68 -5.57 13.65 -7.48
N GLN A 69 -4.58 14.43 -7.91
CA GLN A 69 -3.77 14.09 -9.07
C GLN A 69 -2.83 12.92 -8.74
N ALA A 70 -2.50 12.10 -9.74
CA ALA A 70 -1.55 11.01 -9.59
C ALA A 70 -0.72 10.85 -10.86
N GLY A 71 0.48 10.32 -10.71
CA GLY A 71 1.40 10.14 -11.82
C GLY A 71 2.54 9.19 -11.49
N ILE A 72 3.32 8.81 -12.50
CA ILE A 72 4.44 7.88 -12.36
C ILE A 72 5.65 8.45 -13.13
N PHE A 73 6.82 8.34 -12.52
CA PHE A 73 8.13 8.57 -13.11
C PHE A 73 9.18 7.72 -12.38
N PRO A 74 10.03 6.93 -13.05
CA PRO A 74 10.15 6.84 -14.50
C PRO A 74 9.18 5.81 -15.09
N VAL A 75 8.51 6.20 -16.17
CA VAL A 75 7.83 5.27 -17.08
C VAL A 75 8.76 5.01 -18.25
N LYS A 76 9.57 3.94 -18.15
CA LYS A 76 10.51 3.59 -19.22
C LYS A 76 9.77 3.04 -20.43
N LEU A 77 9.86 3.77 -21.55
CA LEU A 77 9.25 3.38 -22.82
C LEU A 77 10.27 2.66 -23.72
N SER A 78 9.75 1.88 -24.67
CA SER A 78 10.54 1.22 -25.72
C SER A 78 9.84 1.40 -27.07
N ASN A 79 10.57 1.17 -28.16
CA ASN A 79 10.00 1.04 -29.50
C ASN A 79 9.55 -0.39 -29.86
N ALA A 80 9.73 -1.35 -28.94
CA ALA A 80 9.49 -2.77 -29.20
C ALA A 80 8.07 -3.21 -28.83
N TYR A 81 7.45 -2.58 -27.83
CA TYR A 81 6.12 -2.94 -27.34
C TYR A 81 5.38 -1.73 -26.79
N VAL A 82 4.05 -1.82 -26.74
CA VAL A 82 3.21 -0.83 -26.07
C VAL A 82 3.38 -0.96 -24.56
N ARG A 83 3.81 0.12 -23.91
CA ARG A 83 3.79 0.20 -22.44
C ARG A 83 2.37 0.53 -21.99
N THR A 84 1.77 -0.31 -21.16
CA THR A 84 0.53 0.06 -20.46
C THR A 84 0.89 0.70 -19.12
N LEU A 85 0.19 1.78 -18.78
CA LEU A 85 0.31 2.51 -17.53
C LEU A 85 -1.08 2.71 -16.94
N ASP A 86 -1.25 2.25 -15.71
CA ASP A 86 -2.49 2.38 -14.96
C ASP A 86 -2.32 3.43 -13.88
N VAL A 87 -3.18 4.44 -13.89
CA VAL A 87 -3.18 5.53 -12.91
C VAL A 87 -4.53 5.55 -12.22
N MET A 88 -4.52 5.51 -10.88
CA MET A 88 -5.73 5.62 -10.08
C MET A 88 -5.89 7.06 -9.58
N LEU A 89 -7.09 7.62 -9.74
CA LEU A 89 -7.48 8.90 -9.15
C LEU A 89 -8.55 8.65 -8.09
N VAL A 90 -8.39 9.31 -6.94
CA VAL A 90 -9.35 9.26 -5.82
C VAL A 90 -9.92 10.64 -5.54
N SER A 91 -11.16 10.69 -5.09
CA SER A 91 -11.83 11.94 -4.68
C SER A 91 -10.98 12.73 -3.68
N THR A 92 -11.03 14.06 -3.73
CA THR A 92 -10.41 14.91 -2.69
C THR A 92 -11.08 14.75 -1.33
N THR A 93 -12.29 14.18 -1.29
CA THR A 93 -13.03 13.82 -0.08
C THR A 93 -13.41 12.34 -0.13
N PRO A 94 -12.43 11.42 -0.02
CA PRO A 94 -12.65 10.00 -0.25
C PRO A 94 -13.54 9.39 0.84
N GLY A 95 -14.44 8.50 0.43
CA GLY A 95 -15.18 7.60 1.32
C GLY A 95 -14.63 6.17 1.26
N PHE A 96 -15.20 5.28 2.08
CA PHE A 96 -14.84 3.87 2.12
C PHE A 96 -16.08 2.99 1.88
N SER A 97 -15.90 1.90 1.14
CA SER A 97 -16.88 0.81 1.06
C SER A 97 -16.30 -0.47 1.62
N PHE A 98 -16.80 -0.85 2.79
CA PHE A 98 -16.47 -2.11 3.49
C PHE A 98 -17.46 -3.24 3.19
N VAL A 99 -18.17 -3.18 2.06
CA VAL A 99 -19.17 -4.20 1.70
C VAL A 99 -18.58 -5.61 1.63
N ASN A 100 -17.31 -5.74 1.23
CA ASN A 100 -16.58 -6.99 1.17
C ASN A 100 -15.80 -7.31 2.46
N ALA A 101 -15.80 -6.40 3.44
CA ALA A 101 -15.14 -6.54 4.73
C ALA A 101 -16.17 -6.70 5.86
N ARG A 102 -17.24 -7.48 5.64
CA ARG A 102 -18.17 -7.85 6.72
C ARG A 102 -17.57 -8.95 7.59
N TRP A 103 -18.06 -9.05 8.83
CA TRP A 103 -17.49 -9.90 9.87
C TRP A 103 -17.15 -11.32 9.42
N GLU A 104 -18.09 -12.03 8.80
CA GLU A 104 -17.88 -13.42 8.38
C GLU A 104 -16.74 -13.56 7.36
N THR A 105 -16.64 -12.62 6.41
CA THR A 105 -15.55 -12.59 5.42
C THR A 105 -14.22 -12.31 6.10
N VAL A 106 -14.16 -11.28 6.95
CA VAL A 106 -12.93 -10.83 7.60
C VAL A 106 -12.42 -11.85 8.60
N ARG A 107 -13.29 -12.43 9.43
CA ARG A 107 -12.90 -13.48 10.39
C ARG A 107 -12.40 -14.73 9.67
N SER A 108 -13.03 -15.11 8.56
CA SER A 108 -12.57 -16.26 7.76
C SER A 108 -11.18 -16.02 7.19
N LYS A 109 -10.93 -14.81 6.68
CA LYS A 109 -9.65 -14.43 6.07
C LYS A 109 -8.53 -14.16 7.09
N TYR A 110 -8.86 -13.49 8.19
CA TYR A 110 -7.94 -13.04 9.24
C TYR A 110 -8.42 -13.52 10.62
N PRO A 111 -8.34 -14.84 10.90
CA PRO A 111 -8.88 -15.42 12.14
C PRO A 111 -8.21 -14.89 13.41
N PHE A 112 -6.96 -14.41 13.31
CA PHE A 112 -6.23 -13.79 14.42
C PHE A 112 -6.86 -12.50 14.94
N LEU A 113 -7.79 -11.88 14.19
CA LEU A 113 -8.42 -10.62 14.56
C LEU A 113 -9.26 -10.73 15.84
N ALA A 114 -9.78 -11.92 16.16
CA ALA A 114 -10.53 -12.17 17.39
C ALA A 114 -10.26 -13.56 17.98
N SER A 115 -9.02 -14.03 17.88
CA SER A 115 -8.63 -15.32 18.45
C SER A 115 -8.64 -15.34 19.99
N ASP A 116 -8.76 -14.17 20.62
CA ASP A 116 -8.77 -13.95 22.06
C ASP A 116 -10.16 -14.03 22.71
N VAL A 117 -11.23 -14.07 21.91
CA VAL A 117 -12.61 -14.01 22.41
C VAL A 117 -13.57 -14.89 21.64
N GLU A 118 -14.72 -15.15 22.26
CA GLU A 118 -15.85 -15.80 21.60
C GLU A 118 -16.32 -15.02 20.37
N ASN A 119 -16.82 -15.74 19.36
CA ASN A 119 -17.17 -15.17 18.06
C ASN A 119 -18.12 -13.95 18.16
N ALA A 120 -19.12 -14.00 19.05
CA ALA A 120 -20.07 -12.89 19.21
C ALA A 120 -19.39 -11.60 19.73
N ALA A 121 -18.43 -11.74 20.64
CA ALA A 121 -17.66 -10.61 21.16
C ALA A 121 -16.65 -10.08 20.11
N GLY A 122 -16.01 -10.99 19.36
CA GLY A 122 -15.15 -10.62 18.23
C GLY A 122 -15.92 -9.81 17.17
N LYS A 123 -17.12 -10.28 16.82
CA LYS A 123 -18.02 -9.58 15.89
C LYS A 123 -18.34 -8.17 16.37
N ALA A 124 -18.82 -8.03 17.61
CA ALA A 124 -19.19 -6.74 18.17
C ALA A 124 -18.01 -5.75 18.18
N ARG A 125 -16.79 -6.24 18.50
CA ARG A 125 -15.57 -5.44 18.49
C ARG A 125 -15.21 -4.95 17.08
N TYR A 126 -15.27 -5.84 16.10
CA TYR A 126 -15.01 -5.51 14.70
C TYR A 126 -16.05 -4.55 14.13
N GLU A 127 -17.33 -4.78 14.40
CA GLU A 127 -18.41 -3.89 13.95
C GLU A 127 -18.29 -2.50 14.58
N THR A 128 -17.87 -2.41 15.85
CA THR A 128 -17.54 -1.12 16.47
C THR A 128 -16.41 -0.42 15.73
N LEU A 129 -15.31 -1.12 15.40
CA LEU A 129 -14.20 -0.55 14.64
C LEU A 129 -14.66 -0.03 13.26
N LEU A 130 -15.51 -0.81 12.59
CA LEU A 130 -16.10 -0.45 11.30
C LEU A 130 -16.96 0.82 11.40
N ASP A 131 -17.78 0.95 12.43
CA ASP A 131 -18.72 2.05 12.59
C ASP A 131 -18.06 3.35 13.12
N THR A 132 -16.98 3.24 13.90
CA THR A 132 -16.38 4.41 14.59
C THR A 132 -15.04 4.84 14.04
N SER A 133 -14.35 4.01 13.25
CA SER A 133 -12.93 4.23 12.90
C SER A 133 -12.57 3.64 11.54
N GLU A 134 -13.26 4.08 10.49
CA GLU A 134 -13.07 3.63 9.10
C GLU A 134 -11.62 3.69 8.64
N ARG A 135 -10.86 4.75 8.98
CA ARG A 135 -9.44 4.85 8.60
C ARG A 135 -8.57 3.79 9.27
N SER A 136 -8.78 3.50 10.56
CA SER A 136 -8.07 2.42 11.24
C SER A 136 -8.39 1.07 10.62
N LEU A 137 -9.66 0.84 10.25
CA LEU A 137 -10.06 -0.40 9.57
C LEU A 137 -9.43 -0.50 8.17
N ALA A 138 -9.45 0.58 7.39
CA ALA A 138 -8.81 0.62 6.07
C ALA A 138 -7.31 0.36 6.15
N CYS A 139 -6.63 0.95 7.13
CA CYS A 139 -5.21 0.71 7.40
C CYS A 139 -4.94 -0.76 7.71
N PHE A 140 -5.67 -1.34 8.66
CA PHE A 140 -5.56 -2.77 8.98
C PHE A 140 -5.75 -3.65 7.72
N LEU A 141 -6.78 -3.38 6.91
CA LEU A 141 -7.07 -4.16 5.71
C LEU A 141 -5.99 -4.00 4.62
N ASN A 142 -5.40 -2.81 4.49
CA ASN A 142 -4.25 -2.58 3.61
C ASN A 142 -3.04 -3.40 4.07
N LEU A 143 -2.68 -3.29 5.35
CA LEU A 143 -1.53 -4.00 5.93
C LEU A 143 -1.71 -5.51 5.85
N ALA A 144 -2.89 -6.03 6.18
CA ALA A 144 -3.17 -7.45 6.09
C ALA A 144 -3.06 -7.96 4.65
N ALA A 145 -3.70 -7.29 3.68
CA ALA A 145 -3.58 -7.66 2.26
C ALA A 145 -2.14 -7.56 1.75
N ALA A 146 -1.41 -6.53 2.18
CA ALA A 146 -0.02 -6.32 1.82
C ALA A 146 0.87 -7.45 2.36
N MET A 147 0.66 -7.88 3.61
CA MET A 147 1.37 -9.00 4.23
C MET A 147 1.04 -10.35 3.58
N GLU A 148 -0.17 -10.57 3.07
CA GLU A 148 -0.50 -11.79 2.29
C GLU A 148 0.36 -11.95 1.05
N GLU A 149 0.78 -10.84 0.44
CA GLU A 149 1.57 -10.83 -0.79
C GLU A 149 3.08 -10.95 -0.55
N ILE A 150 3.52 -11.03 0.72
CA ILE A 150 4.95 -11.15 1.07
C ILE A 150 5.29 -12.62 1.27
N PRO A 151 5.92 -13.29 0.28
CA PRO A 151 6.36 -14.66 0.45
C PRO A 151 7.58 -14.69 1.37
N LEU A 152 7.49 -15.46 2.45
CA LEU A 152 8.61 -15.85 3.29
C LEU A 152 9.09 -17.25 2.86
N SER A 153 10.21 -17.72 3.42
CA SER A 153 10.66 -19.10 3.16
C SER A 153 9.64 -20.14 3.61
N GLN A 154 8.83 -19.79 4.61
CA GLN A 154 7.68 -20.56 5.09
C GLN A 154 6.47 -19.62 5.28
N GLY A 155 5.50 -19.69 4.37
CA GLY A 155 4.26 -18.93 4.44
C GLY A 155 4.42 -17.43 4.16
N THR A 156 3.68 -16.63 4.92
CA THR A 156 3.67 -15.15 4.84
C THR A 156 3.74 -14.58 6.25
N PRO A 157 4.02 -13.27 6.45
CA PRO A 157 3.98 -12.68 7.78
C PRO A 157 2.68 -12.96 8.56
N LEU A 158 1.52 -12.97 7.88
CA LEU A 158 0.24 -13.31 8.53
C LEU A 158 0.19 -14.74 9.09
N SER A 159 0.98 -15.67 8.54
CA SER A 159 1.03 -17.07 9.01
C SER A 159 1.56 -17.20 10.43
N TYR A 160 2.28 -16.18 10.91
CA TYR A 160 2.91 -16.15 12.23
C TYR A 160 2.10 -15.34 13.25
N ILE A 161 1.11 -14.56 12.82
CA ILE A 161 0.27 -13.79 13.75
C ILE A 161 -0.69 -14.74 14.47
N LYS A 162 -0.63 -14.76 15.80
CA LYS A 162 -1.53 -15.57 16.64
C LYS A 162 -2.74 -14.77 17.10
N GLN A 163 -2.56 -13.48 17.38
CA GLN A 163 -3.62 -12.66 17.96
C GLN A 163 -3.36 -11.18 17.67
N LEU A 164 -4.37 -10.47 17.18
CA LEU A 164 -4.34 -9.01 17.09
C LEU A 164 -4.41 -8.39 18.48
N ARG A 165 -3.65 -7.32 18.73
CA ARG A 165 -3.73 -6.60 19.99
C ARG A 165 -4.89 -5.59 19.96
N TRP A 166 -5.61 -5.55 21.07
CA TRP A 166 -6.78 -4.71 21.27
C TRP A 166 -6.72 -3.94 22.60
N ASP A 167 -5.67 -4.18 23.37
CA ASP A 167 -5.42 -3.59 24.66
C ASP A 167 -4.87 -2.16 24.52
N GLN A 168 -5.43 -1.23 25.30
CA GLN A 168 -4.94 0.15 25.48
C GLN A 168 -4.51 0.82 24.16
N ASP A 169 -3.22 1.14 24.05
CA ASP A 169 -2.60 1.88 22.95
C ASP A 169 -2.25 1.01 21.74
N PHE A 170 -2.47 -0.31 21.83
CA PHE A 170 -2.12 -1.30 20.80
C PHE A 170 -3.27 -1.64 19.84
N LYS A 171 -4.46 -1.07 20.08
CA LYS A 171 -5.61 -1.21 19.17
C LYS A 171 -5.27 -0.69 17.76
N PRO A 172 -5.89 -1.22 16.69
CA PRO A 172 -5.67 -0.74 15.33
C PRO A 172 -5.84 0.78 15.20
N ALA A 173 -4.84 1.43 14.62
CA ALA A 173 -4.77 2.86 14.37
C ALA A 173 -4.77 3.13 12.86
N GLN A 174 -4.82 4.41 12.47
CA GLN A 174 -4.89 4.78 11.05
C GLN A 174 -3.59 4.53 10.27
N ASP A 175 -2.49 4.33 10.97
CA ASP A 175 -1.13 4.18 10.44
C ASP A 175 -0.50 2.81 10.72
N ARG A 176 -1.05 2.05 11.69
CA ARG A 176 -0.46 0.80 12.16
C ARG A 176 -1.44 -0.10 12.90
N PHE A 177 -1.05 -1.35 13.10
CA PHE A 177 -1.62 -2.22 14.12
C PHE A 177 -0.54 -2.98 14.87
N PHE A 178 -0.90 -3.53 16.02
CA PHE A 178 -0.03 -4.40 16.80
C PHE A 178 -0.62 -5.79 16.94
N SER A 179 0.24 -6.79 17.06
CA SER A 179 -0.17 -8.19 17.20
C SER A 179 0.84 -8.99 18.01
N TRP A 180 0.39 -10.11 18.56
CA TRP A 180 1.26 -11.17 19.05
C TRP A 180 1.59 -12.09 17.89
N CYS A 181 2.88 -12.20 17.57
CA CYS A 181 3.37 -13.08 16.51
C CYS A 181 4.33 -14.13 17.08
N ASP A 182 4.33 -15.31 16.48
CA ASP A 182 5.33 -16.34 16.73
C ASP A 182 6.74 -15.79 16.47
N ARG A 183 7.65 -16.01 17.42
CA ARG A 183 9.03 -15.51 17.34
C ARG A 183 9.77 -15.98 16.09
N GLN A 184 9.37 -17.11 15.49
CA GLN A 184 9.93 -17.61 14.23
C GLN A 184 9.78 -16.63 13.06
N LEU A 185 8.82 -15.68 13.13
CA LEU A 185 8.70 -14.65 12.10
C LEU A 185 9.99 -13.83 11.95
N ILE A 186 10.70 -13.55 13.05
CA ILE A 186 11.96 -12.80 13.01
C ILE A 186 13.00 -13.53 12.16
N ASP A 187 13.12 -14.85 12.33
CA ASP A 187 14.06 -15.67 11.56
C ASP A 187 13.67 -15.72 10.09
N GLN A 188 12.37 -15.79 9.78
CA GLN A 188 11.88 -15.71 8.41
C GLN A 188 12.18 -14.36 7.74
N VAL A 189 12.03 -13.27 8.48
CA VAL A 189 12.36 -11.93 7.98
C VAL A 189 13.86 -11.81 7.75
N ARG A 190 14.71 -12.31 8.65
CA ARG A 190 16.18 -12.37 8.46
C ARG A 190 16.58 -13.15 7.21
N ILE A 191 15.93 -14.29 6.95
CA ILE A 191 16.13 -15.05 5.71
C ILE A 191 15.72 -14.19 4.50
N GLY A 192 14.55 -13.54 4.55
CA GLY A 192 14.09 -12.63 3.51
C GLY A 192 15.05 -11.45 3.26
N THR A 193 15.65 -10.90 4.32
CA THR A 193 16.70 -9.86 4.24
C THR A 193 17.91 -10.37 3.48
N SER A 194 18.38 -11.59 3.74
CA SER A 194 19.51 -12.19 3.00
C SER A 194 19.20 -12.41 1.51
N MET A 195 17.92 -12.39 1.13
CA MET A 195 17.43 -12.52 -0.25
C MET A 195 17.04 -11.16 -0.87
N GLY A 196 17.28 -10.03 -0.17
CA GLY A 196 16.93 -8.69 -0.64
C GLY A 196 15.43 -8.38 -0.64
N GLN A 197 14.62 -9.12 0.13
CA GLN A 197 13.18 -8.85 0.27
C GLN A 197 12.90 -7.74 1.30
N PHE A 198 13.80 -7.58 2.25
CA PHE A 198 13.70 -6.64 3.36
C PHE A 198 15.05 -5.95 3.60
N CYS A 199 14.99 -4.74 4.15
CA CYS A 199 16.14 -4.00 4.67
C CYS A 199 15.92 -3.74 6.16
N GLU A 200 16.97 -3.92 6.97
CA GLU A 200 16.91 -3.65 8.42
C GLU A 200 17.08 -2.15 8.68
N GLU A 201 16.16 -1.58 9.46
CA GLU A 201 16.21 -0.17 9.86
C GLU A 201 17.19 0.01 11.03
N PRO A 202 18.13 0.98 10.94
CA PRO A 202 19.06 1.24 12.03
C PRO A 202 18.36 1.91 13.21
N ALA A 203 18.65 1.44 14.43
CA ALA A 203 18.17 2.04 15.69
C ALA A 203 16.64 2.21 15.77
N PRO A 204 15.85 1.13 15.62
CA PRO A 204 14.38 1.20 15.56
C PRO A 204 13.75 1.83 16.83
N GLY A 205 14.42 1.69 17.98
CA GLY A 205 14.02 2.28 19.25
C GLY A 205 13.86 3.81 19.27
N LEU A 206 14.41 4.53 18.28
CA LEU A 206 14.27 5.99 18.17
C LEU A 206 12.87 6.44 17.75
N LEU A 207 12.24 5.67 16.86
CA LEU A 207 10.89 5.94 16.34
C LEU A 207 9.83 5.04 17.00
N HIS A 208 10.25 3.85 17.45
CA HIS A 208 9.39 2.85 18.08
C HIS A 208 9.96 2.49 19.47
N PRO A 209 9.60 3.23 20.53
CA PRO A 209 10.12 2.96 21.87
C PRO A 209 9.93 1.50 22.28
N GLY A 210 11.04 0.83 22.65
CA GLY A 210 11.03 -0.59 23.03
C GLY A 210 11.30 -1.58 21.88
N ALA A 211 11.34 -1.12 20.62
CA ALA A 211 11.64 -1.98 19.49
C ALA A 211 13.08 -2.49 19.52
N THR A 212 13.26 -3.78 19.27
CA THR A 212 14.57 -4.44 19.20
C THR A 212 15.08 -4.52 17.77
N HIS A 213 14.21 -4.82 16.82
CA HIS A 213 14.52 -4.85 15.39
C HIS A 213 13.35 -4.30 14.56
N SER A 214 13.65 -3.76 13.39
CA SER A 214 12.64 -3.37 12.42
C SER A 214 13.15 -3.61 11.00
N TRP A 215 12.27 -4.12 10.14
CA TRP A 215 12.59 -4.38 8.74
C TRP A 215 11.53 -3.80 7.83
N LYS A 216 11.99 -3.12 6.77
CA LYS A 216 11.14 -2.57 5.72
C LYS A 216 11.21 -3.44 4.47
N GLN A 217 10.06 -3.74 3.88
CA GLN A 217 9.97 -4.44 2.60
C GLN A 217 10.66 -3.64 1.48
N GLU A 218 11.39 -4.31 0.58
CA GLU A 218 12.13 -3.65 -0.53
C GLU A 218 11.51 -3.90 -1.92
N ARG A 219 10.21 -4.18 -1.98
CA ARG A 219 9.54 -4.61 -3.22
C ARG A 219 9.21 -3.45 -4.15
N PHE A 220 8.75 -2.34 -3.60
CA PHE A 220 8.25 -1.20 -4.35
C PHE A 220 9.06 0.07 -4.04
N GLY A 221 8.89 1.12 -4.85
CA GLY A 221 9.38 2.46 -4.47
C GLY A 221 8.58 3.05 -3.31
N GLU A 222 7.29 2.69 -3.24
CA GLU A 222 6.31 3.28 -2.34
C GLU A 222 5.49 2.22 -1.58
N ALA A 223 4.89 2.64 -0.46
CA ALA A 223 3.91 1.89 0.32
C ALA A 223 4.38 0.47 0.70
N ASN A 224 5.61 0.37 1.19
CA ASN A 224 6.22 -0.88 1.64
C ASN A 224 5.80 -1.18 3.10
N VAL A 225 5.58 -2.45 3.42
CA VAL A 225 5.28 -2.88 4.80
C VAL A 225 6.56 -2.79 5.62
N GLN A 226 6.43 -2.27 6.83
CA GLN A 226 7.46 -2.32 7.86
C GLN A 226 7.00 -3.23 9.01
N LEU A 227 7.90 -4.12 9.43
CA LEU A 227 7.70 -5.09 10.49
C LEU A 227 8.65 -4.74 11.65
N THR A 228 8.10 -4.21 12.72
CA THR A 228 8.86 -3.78 13.90
C THR A 228 8.58 -4.73 15.06
N PHE A 229 9.64 -5.32 15.62
CA PHE A 229 9.56 -6.33 16.67
C PHE A 229 9.95 -5.73 18.02
N HIS A 230 9.15 -6.07 19.03
CA HIS A 230 9.35 -5.68 20.43
C HIS A 230 9.63 -6.94 21.25
N GLU A 231 10.82 -7.53 21.08
CA GLU A 231 11.15 -8.86 21.62
C GLU A 231 11.20 -8.96 23.15
N GLY A 232 11.23 -7.82 23.85
CA GLY A 232 11.12 -7.76 25.31
C GLY A 232 9.68 -7.91 25.81
N ASP A 233 8.69 -7.73 24.93
CA ASP A 233 7.27 -7.88 25.24
C ASP A 233 6.80 -9.25 24.72
N VAL A 234 6.52 -10.17 25.66
CA VAL A 234 6.32 -11.60 25.37
C VAL A 234 4.99 -12.11 25.92
N GLN A 235 4.37 -13.03 25.18
CA GLN A 235 3.17 -13.74 25.61
C GLN A 235 3.15 -15.17 25.05
N VAL A 236 2.64 -16.13 25.82
CA VAL A 236 2.40 -17.49 25.32
C VAL A 236 0.94 -17.62 24.87
N ILE A 237 0.72 -17.95 23.59
CA ILE A 237 -0.61 -18.12 23.00
C ILE A 237 -0.70 -19.50 22.35
N GLY A 238 -1.61 -20.35 22.84
CA GLY A 238 -1.78 -21.71 22.32
C GLY A 238 -0.51 -22.56 22.39
N GLY A 239 0.34 -22.33 23.41
CA GLY A 239 1.63 -23.00 23.57
C GLY A 239 2.76 -22.44 22.69
N THR A 240 2.51 -21.40 21.90
CA THR A 240 3.53 -20.70 21.09
C THR A 240 4.07 -19.49 21.86
N GLU A 241 5.39 -19.38 21.99
CA GLU A 241 6.03 -18.16 22.48
C GLU A 241 5.94 -17.05 21.43
N CYS A 242 5.25 -15.98 21.79
CA CYS A 242 5.01 -14.84 20.92
C CYS A 242 5.73 -13.60 21.43
N VAL A 243 6.07 -12.71 20.50
CA VAL A 243 6.55 -11.36 20.75
C VAL A 243 5.58 -10.34 20.14
N THR A 244 5.61 -9.11 20.62
CA THR A 244 4.85 -8.03 19.98
C THR A 244 5.45 -7.67 18.63
N LEU A 245 4.60 -7.65 17.62
CA LEU A 245 4.84 -7.16 16.27
C LEU A 245 3.99 -5.91 16.06
N GLU A 246 4.65 -4.80 15.76
CA GLU A 246 4.07 -3.59 15.19
C GLU A 246 4.20 -3.66 13.67
N VAL A 247 3.09 -3.40 12.98
CA VAL A 247 3.03 -3.40 11.52
C VAL A 247 2.52 -2.04 11.07
N ASP A 248 3.30 -1.38 10.22
CA ASP A 248 2.95 -0.11 9.60
C ASP A 248 3.36 -0.10 8.11
N ILE A 249 3.00 0.97 7.40
CA ILE A 249 3.46 1.21 6.03
C ILE A 249 4.20 2.54 6.00
N ASP A 250 5.41 2.48 5.48
CA ASP A 250 6.14 3.66 5.05
C ASP A 250 5.72 4.00 3.63
N TYR A 251 5.35 5.26 3.41
CA TYR A 251 5.02 5.76 2.09
C TYR A 251 6.18 5.60 1.11
N TYR A 252 7.42 5.69 1.58
CA TYR A 252 8.58 5.79 0.70
C TYR A 252 9.73 4.90 1.16
N ARG A 253 10.34 4.19 0.21
CA ARG A 253 11.51 3.35 0.50
C ARG A 253 12.74 4.18 0.92
N ASP A 254 12.94 5.35 0.32
CA ASP A 254 14.00 6.34 0.60
C ASP A 254 13.39 7.73 0.33
N PRO A 255 13.69 8.78 1.13
CA PRO A 255 13.31 10.17 0.86
C PRO A 255 13.61 10.71 -0.55
N LEU A 256 14.48 10.04 -1.33
CA LEU A 256 14.84 10.39 -2.71
C LEU A 256 14.25 9.44 -3.77
N ALA A 257 13.66 8.31 -3.38
CA ALA A 257 13.13 7.29 -4.28
C ALA A 257 11.62 7.46 -4.50
N HIS A 258 11.23 8.45 -5.29
CA HIS A 258 9.82 8.62 -5.67
C HIS A 258 9.62 8.23 -7.13
N ALA A 259 9.10 7.01 -7.33
CA ALA A 259 8.65 6.50 -8.62
C ALA A 259 7.22 6.97 -8.98
N ILE A 260 6.41 7.32 -7.98
CA ILE A 260 5.05 7.85 -8.12
C ILE A 260 5.07 9.35 -7.86
N LEU A 261 4.69 10.12 -8.88
CA LEU A 261 4.55 11.58 -8.81
C LEU A 261 3.22 11.93 -8.15
N GLU A 262 3.11 11.67 -6.86
CA GLU A 262 2.06 12.27 -6.05
C GLU A 262 2.50 13.69 -5.67
N VAL A 263 1.67 14.68 -5.98
CA VAL A 263 1.79 15.99 -5.32
C VAL A 263 0.72 15.99 -4.24
N VAL A 264 1.09 15.51 -3.05
CA VAL A 264 0.39 15.87 -1.81
C VAL A 264 1.17 17.06 -1.22
N PRO A 265 0.76 18.32 -1.41
CA PRO A 265 1.41 19.45 -0.76
C PRO A 265 1.29 19.40 0.78
N ASN A 266 0.46 18.49 1.32
CA ASN A 266 0.15 18.42 2.75
C ASN A 266 0.74 17.19 3.48
N GLY A 267 1.38 16.23 2.78
CA GLY A 267 1.98 15.03 3.39
C GLY A 267 3.34 15.27 4.06
N LEU A 268 3.89 16.49 3.95
CA LEU A 268 5.11 16.97 4.60
C LEU A 268 4.84 17.65 5.95
N THR A 269 3.61 17.54 6.46
CA THR A 269 3.33 17.79 7.88
C THR A 269 3.43 16.45 8.60
N HIS A 270 3.80 16.44 9.87
CA HIS A 270 3.93 15.26 10.73
C HIS A 270 2.59 14.50 10.97
N ALA A 271 1.84 14.23 9.91
CA ALA A 271 0.57 13.53 9.90
C ALA A 271 0.81 12.03 9.78
N LEU A 272 -0.04 11.27 10.45
CA LEU A 272 -0.07 9.80 10.37
C LEU A 272 -0.35 9.36 8.93
N THR A 273 0.18 8.22 8.52
CA THR A 273 -0.06 7.60 7.20
C THR A 273 -1.57 7.51 6.91
N ASP A 274 -2.02 8.05 5.78
CA ASP A 274 -3.38 7.99 5.25
C ASP A 274 -3.59 6.66 4.49
N PRO A 275 -4.52 5.79 4.94
CA PRO A 275 -4.79 4.53 4.27
C PRO A 275 -5.32 4.68 2.82
N VAL A 276 -5.86 5.83 2.44
CA VAL A 276 -6.25 6.09 1.04
C VAL A 276 -5.03 6.25 0.15
N GLU A 277 -4.00 6.95 0.63
CA GLU A 277 -2.76 7.15 -0.13
C GLU A 277 -2.01 5.82 -0.27
N VAL A 278 -1.90 5.04 0.81
CA VAL A 278 -1.34 3.67 0.78
C VAL A 278 -2.05 2.80 -0.26
N TYR A 279 -3.39 2.86 -0.30
CA TYR A 279 -4.19 2.09 -1.24
C TYR A 279 -3.86 2.41 -2.69
N VAL A 280 -3.79 3.71 -3.02
CA VAL A 280 -3.47 4.18 -4.38
C VAL A 280 -2.03 3.83 -4.75
N LEU A 281 -1.07 4.18 -3.87
CA LEU A 281 0.36 3.98 -4.11
C LEU A 281 0.67 2.50 -4.33
N ARG A 282 0.19 1.63 -3.43
CA ARG A 282 0.48 0.19 -3.52
C ARG A 282 -0.20 -0.46 -4.72
N TRP A 283 -1.43 -0.07 -5.05
CA TRP A 283 -2.11 -0.57 -6.25
C TRP A 283 -1.35 -0.16 -7.53
N MET A 284 -0.99 1.12 -7.66
CA MET A 284 -0.25 1.63 -8.82
C MET A 284 1.15 1.00 -8.93
N ALA A 285 1.87 0.87 -7.83
CA ALA A 285 3.17 0.19 -7.78
C ALA A 285 3.05 -1.29 -8.20
N GLY A 286 1.99 -1.96 -7.75
CA GLY A 286 1.68 -3.34 -8.12
C GLY A 286 1.44 -3.51 -9.63
N GLN A 287 0.60 -2.65 -10.23
CA GLN A 287 0.37 -2.64 -11.69
C GLN A 287 1.67 -2.41 -12.46
N MET A 288 2.50 -1.46 -12.01
CA MET A 288 3.78 -1.15 -12.64
C MET A 288 4.79 -2.29 -12.56
N ALA A 289 4.80 -3.04 -11.46
CA ALA A 289 5.66 -4.19 -11.25
C ALA A 289 5.14 -5.47 -11.94
N GLY A 290 3.90 -5.47 -12.46
CA GLY A 290 3.28 -6.63 -13.08
C GLY A 290 3.02 -7.78 -12.11
N VAL A 291 2.74 -7.45 -10.85
CA VAL A 291 2.44 -8.43 -9.78
C VAL A 291 0.92 -8.61 -9.63
N PRO A 292 0.43 -9.63 -8.90
CA PRO A 292 -1.00 -9.75 -8.62
C PRO A 292 -1.60 -8.46 -8.06
N GLU A 293 -2.87 -8.21 -8.37
CA GLU A 293 -3.54 -6.98 -7.96
C GLU A 293 -3.65 -6.86 -6.43
N PHE A 294 -3.17 -5.73 -5.91
CA PHE A 294 -3.39 -5.35 -4.51
C PHE A 294 -4.88 -5.04 -4.27
N ALA A 295 -5.56 -5.98 -3.61
CA ALA A 295 -7.02 -5.96 -3.44
C ALA A 295 -7.43 -6.19 -1.97
N PRO A 296 -7.22 -5.21 -1.07
CA PRO A 296 -7.78 -5.27 0.27
C PRO A 296 -9.31 -5.38 0.23
N LEU A 297 -9.92 -5.88 1.31
CA LEU A 297 -11.37 -6.18 1.40
C LEU A 297 -12.29 -4.94 1.38
N TYR A 298 -11.77 -3.78 1.00
CA TYR A 298 -12.52 -2.55 0.82
C TYR A 298 -12.14 -1.87 -0.51
N THR A 299 -12.95 -0.89 -0.89
CA THR A 299 -12.64 0.04 -1.98
C THR A 299 -12.79 1.48 -1.49
N VAL A 300 -12.06 2.39 -2.12
CA VAL A 300 -12.25 3.83 -1.93
C VAL A 300 -13.41 4.30 -2.80
N THR A 301 -14.31 5.11 -2.24
CA THR A 301 -15.45 5.69 -2.93
C THR A 301 -15.31 7.21 -3.07
N ASN A 302 -16.12 7.78 -3.95
CA ASN A 302 -16.14 9.22 -4.21
C ASN A 302 -16.96 10.01 -3.20
#